data_AF-A0A922YDC7-F1
#
_entry.id   AF-A0A922YDC7-F1
#
_cell.length_a   1.000
_cell.length_b   1.000
_cell.length_c   1.000
_cell.angle_alpha   90.00
_cell.angle_beta   90.00
_cell.angle_gamma   90.00
#
_symmetry.space_group_name_H-M   'P 1'
#
loop_
_entity.id
_entity.type
_entity.pdbx_description
1 polymer ?
#
loop_
_entity_poly.entity_id
_entity_poly.type
_entity_poly.pdbx_seq_one_letter_code
_entity_poly.pdbx_strand_id
1 'polypeptide(L)'
;CHSNERACIVNLLQSVLVPKVSSGKSFGAYQRWIHWGVPLLCIAQVPTSWAIQRTHLAHGFMKPDPFDLLLHEVHAWTGWLIMGLALSQIALRYIYGRPSLEGLSLFERRAATSVHVALYGLLVLLPFTGTVAMYLSFRAAPVHRLLSWMLLALALIHVAGALWHHFYRRDDILRRMLKN
;
A
#
# COMPACT_ATOMS: atom_id res chain seq x y z
N CYS A 1 -46.68 -9.89 7.61
CA CYS A 1 -45.28 -10.05 8.05
C CYS A 1 -44.32 -10.46 6.90
N HIS A 2 -44.26 -9.73 5.78
CA HIS A 2 -43.40 -10.10 4.63
C HIS A 2 -42.63 -8.92 3.99
N SER A 3 -42.80 -7.69 4.50
CA SER A 3 -42.04 -6.52 4.02
C SER A 3 -40.65 -6.38 4.65
N ASN A 4 -40.36 -7.12 5.73
CA ASN A 4 -39.13 -6.95 6.50
C ASN A 4 -37.93 -7.75 5.96
N GLU A 5 -38.14 -8.85 5.23
CA GLU A 5 -37.03 -9.71 4.78
C GLU A 5 -36.23 -9.07 3.65
N ARG A 6 -36.91 -8.44 2.68
CA ARG A 6 -36.23 -7.71 1.60
C ARG A 6 -35.48 -6.49 2.15
N ALA A 7 -36.07 -5.77 3.09
CA ALA A 7 -35.41 -4.66 3.77
C ALA A 7 -34.21 -5.13 4.62
N CYS A 8 -34.32 -6.29 5.28
CA CYS A 8 -33.24 -6.89 6.06
C CYS A 8 -32.07 -7.33 5.16
N ILE A 9 -32.34 -8.02 4.05
CA ILE A 9 -31.32 -8.44 3.09
C ILE A 9 -30.66 -7.22 2.43
N VAL A 10 -31.43 -6.20 2.05
CA VAL A 10 -30.87 -4.95 1.49
C VAL A 10 -30.02 -4.23 2.54
N ASN A 11 -30.44 -4.15 3.80
CA ASN A 11 -29.64 -3.56 4.87
C ASN A 11 -28.39 -4.39 5.22
N LEU A 12 -28.46 -5.72 5.16
CA LEU A 12 -27.31 -6.61 5.32
C LEU A 12 -26.33 -6.44 4.16
N LEU A 13 -26.81 -6.42 2.92
CA LEU A 13 -25.98 -6.17 1.75
C LEU A 13 -25.38 -4.76 1.77
N GLN A 14 -26.14 -3.73 2.18
CA GLN A 14 -25.63 -2.36 2.32
C GLN A 14 -24.62 -2.23 3.46
N SER A 15 -24.81 -2.91 4.59
CA SER A 15 -23.84 -2.89 5.70
C SER A 15 -22.54 -3.64 5.40
N VAL A 16 -22.58 -4.62 4.48
CA VAL A 16 -21.38 -5.28 3.95
C VAL A 16 -20.73 -4.40 2.87
N LEU A 17 -21.50 -3.90 1.90
CA LEU A 17 -20.94 -3.21 0.73
C LEU A 17 -20.53 -1.75 0.98
N VAL A 18 -21.11 -1.08 1.98
CA VAL A 18 -20.83 0.33 2.29
C VAL A 18 -19.81 0.40 3.43
N PRO A 19 -18.59 0.92 3.18
CA PRO A 19 -17.58 1.06 4.22
C PRO A 19 -18.11 1.91 5.38
N LYS A 20 -17.99 1.39 6.61
CA LYS A 20 -18.37 2.10 7.84
C LYS A 20 -17.65 3.45 7.90
N VAL A 21 -18.36 4.51 8.30
CA VAL A 21 -17.74 5.80 8.65
C VAL A 21 -17.48 5.77 10.16
N SER A 22 -16.23 5.91 10.58
CA SER A 22 -15.89 5.84 12.02
C SER A 22 -16.17 7.18 12.70
N SER A 23 -16.84 7.16 13.86
CA SER A 23 -17.05 8.35 14.71
C SER A 23 -15.80 8.78 15.50
N GLY A 24 -14.75 7.95 15.51
CA GLY A 24 -13.50 8.21 16.23
C GLY A 24 -12.63 9.27 15.53
N LYS A 25 -12.03 10.16 16.34
CA LYS A 25 -11.14 11.23 15.84
C LYS A 25 -9.74 10.72 15.42
N SER A 26 -9.34 9.49 15.78
CA SER A 26 -8.00 8.95 15.56
C SER A 26 -8.01 7.46 15.20
N PHE A 27 -7.01 7.02 14.42
CA PHE A 27 -6.82 5.60 14.07
C PHE A 27 -6.34 4.81 15.27
N GLY A 28 -6.63 3.51 15.35
CA GLY A 28 -6.08 2.64 16.39
C GLY A 28 -4.56 2.48 16.28
N ALA A 29 -3.87 2.21 17.39
CA ALA A 29 -2.41 2.07 17.40
C ALA A 29 -1.90 1.08 16.34
N TYR A 30 -2.53 -0.10 16.23
CA TYR A 30 -2.16 -1.10 15.24
C TYR A 30 -2.25 -0.60 13.79
N GLN A 31 -3.34 0.10 13.43
CA GLN A 31 -3.51 0.69 12.10
C GLN A 31 -2.38 1.69 11.78
N ARG A 32 -1.97 2.49 12.77
CA ARG A 32 -0.86 3.45 12.60
C ARG A 32 0.47 2.72 12.40
N TRP A 33 0.78 1.73 13.22
CA TRP A 33 2.03 0.96 13.12
C TRP A 33 2.19 0.30 11.76
N ILE A 34 1.15 -0.39 11.26
CA ILE A 34 1.24 -1.03 9.95
C ILE A 34 1.27 0.00 8.80
N HIS A 35 0.57 1.14 8.95
CA HIS A 35 0.58 2.20 7.96
C HIS A 35 1.97 2.83 7.81
N TRP A 36 2.66 3.09 8.92
CA TRP A 36 4.03 3.62 8.90
C TRP A 36 5.07 2.55 8.55
N GLY A 37 4.82 1.28 8.89
CA GLY A 37 5.71 0.18 8.56
C GLY A 37 5.87 -0.05 7.06
N VAL A 38 4.77 0.03 6.29
CA VAL A 38 4.80 -0.18 4.83
C VAL A 38 5.74 0.79 4.09
N PRO A 39 5.61 2.12 4.18
CA PRO A 39 6.49 3.03 3.47
C PRO A 39 7.96 2.92 3.93
N LEU A 40 8.22 2.62 5.21
CA LEU A 40 9.58 2.37 5.70
C LEU A 40 10.20 1.12 5.05
N LEU A 41 9.43 0.03 4.95
CA LEU A 41 9.86 -1.18 4.25
C LEU A 41 10.02 -0.94 2.75
N CYS A 42 9.15 -0.14 2.12
CA CYS A 42 9.29 0.26 0.72
C CYS A 42 10.57 1.09 0.48
N ILE A 43 10.96 1.96 1.40
CA ILE A 43 12.24 2.69 1.32
C ILE A 43 13.42 1.71 1.45
N ALA A 44 13.36 0.77 2.39
CA ALA A 44 14.38 -0.26 2.56
C ALA A 44 14.49 -1.23 1.36
N GLN A 45 13.43 -1.39 0.58
CA GLN A 45 13.43 -2.18 -0.66
C GLN A 45 14.23 -1.54 -1.80
N VAL A 46 14.41 -0.22 -1.80
CA VAL A 46 15.15 0.50 -2.85
C VAL A 46 16.61 0.04 -2.94
N PRO A 47 17.41 0.05 -1.85
CA PRO A 47 18.79 -0.47 -1.87
C PRO A 47 18.86 -1.95 -2.26
N THR A 48 17.92 -2.77 -1.79
CA THR A 48 17.91 -4.22 -2.07
C THR A 48 17.58 -4.51 -3.53
N SER A 49 16.80 -3.67 -4.21
CA SER A 49 16.49 -3.81 -5.64
C SER A 49 17.71 -3.69 -6.56
N TRP A 50 18.71 -2.87 -6.19
CA TRP A 50 19.95 -2.81 -6.97
C TRP A 50 20.80 -4.08 -6.79
N ALA A 51 20.70 -4.77 -5.65
CA ALA A 51 21.36 -6.06 -5.45
C ALA A 51 20.81 -7.14 -6.39
N ILE A 52 19.48 -7.16 -6.61
CA ILE A 52 18.84 -8.06 -7.59
C ILE A 52 19.50 -7.94 -8.97
N GLN A 53 19.78 -6.71 -9.42
CA GLN A 53 20.45 -6.51 -10.71
C GLN A 53 21.89 -7.04 -10.70
N ARG A 54 22.66 -6.79 -9.64
CA ARG A 54 24.04 -7.27 -9.55
C ARG A 54 24.12 -8.78 -9.53
N THR A 55 23.24 -9.46 -8.79
CA THR A 55 23.22 -10.92 -8.74
C THR A 55 22.87 -11.55 -10.08
N HIS A 56 21.97 -10.93 -10.86
CA HIS A 56 21.55 -11.44 -12.17
C HIS A 56 22.48 -11.03 -13.31
N LEU A 57 23.32 -10.01 -13.14
CA LEU A 57 24.31 -9.61 -14.13
C LEU A 57 25.62 -10.41 -13.98
N ALA A 58 25.86 -11.03 -12.81
CA ALA A 58 26.97 -11.94 -12.57
C ALA A 58 26.80 -13.23 -13.39
N HIS A 59 27.40 -13.26 -14.59
CA HIS A 59 27.41 -14.42 -15.49
C HIS A 59 28.82 -15.02 -15.60
N GLY A 60 28.88 -16.27 -16.08
CA GLY A 60 30.14 -16.98 -16.32
C GLY A 60 30.79 -17.46 -15.02
N PHE A 61 32.08 -17.16 -14.84
CA PHE A 61 32.85 -17.60 -13.66
C PHE A 61 32.74 -16.65 -12.45
N MET A 62 32.02 -15.54 -12.58
CA MET A 62 31.81 -14.60 -11.48
C MET A 62 30.65 -15.05 -10.59
N LYS A 63 30.96 -15.34 -9.32
CA LYS A 63 29.93 -15.59 -8.30
C LYS A 63 29.46 -14.25 -7.71
N PRO A 64 28.16 -14.06 -7.47
CA PRO A 64 27.65 -12.88 -6.77
C PRO A 64 28.26 -12.75 -5.37
N ASP A 65 28.42 -11.51 -4.90
CA ASP A 65 28.84 -11.23 -3.54
C ASP A 65 27.84 -11.82 -2.51
N PRO A 66 28.30 -12.44 -1.41
CA PRO A 66 27.40 -13.00 -0.40
C PRO A 66 26.41 -11.97 0.19
N PHE A 67 26.82 -10.71 0.32
CA PHE A 67 25.94 -9.64 0.78
C PHE A 67 24.85 -9.31 -0.25
N ASP A 68 25.15 -9.39 -1.55
CA ASP A 68 24.14 -9.22 -2.60
C ASP A 68 23.11 -10.36 -2.60
N LEU A 69 23.53 -11.58 -2.26
CA LEU A 69 22.61 -12.72 -2.04
C LEU A 69 21.71 -12.50 -0.82
N LEU A 70 22.24 -11.97 0.29
CA LEU A 70 21.43 -11.60 1.45
C LEU A 70 20.42 -10.51 1.09
N LEU A 71 20.85 -9.44 0.41
CA LEU A 71 19.96 -8.36 -0.02
C LEU A 71 18.88 -8.87 -0.98
N HIS A 72 19.21 -9.84 -1.84
CA HIS A 72 18.26 -10.50 -2.72
C HIS A 72 17.16 -11.23 -1.95
N GLU A 73 17.53 -12.06 -0.96
CA GLU A 73 16.58 -12.73 -0.07
C GLU A 73 15.73 -11.73 0.71
N VAL A 74 16.36 -10.69 1.27
CA VAL A 74 15.66 -9.63 2.00
C VAL A 74 14.63 -8.95 1.10
N HIS A 75 14.96 -8.65 -0.17
CA HIS A 75 14.02 -8.08 -1.13
C HIS A 75 12.81 -8.99 -1.36
N ALA A 76 13.03 -10.29 -1.59
CA ALA A 76 11.96 -11.24 -1.84
C ALA A 76 11.02 -11.37 -0.63
N TRP A 77 11.56 -11.66 0.55
CA TRP A 77 10.75 -11.89 1.76
C TRP A 77 10.07 -10.63 2.28
N THR A 78 10.75 -9.49 2.29
CA THR A 78 10.13 -8.24 2.73
C THR A 78 9.08 -7.73 1.73
N GLY A 79 9.17 -8.09 0.44
CA GLY A 79 8.13 -7.83 -0.55
C GLY A 79 6.81 -8.53 -0.21
N TRP A 80 6.87 -9.82 0.13
CA TRP A 80 5.70 -10.57 0.60
C TRP A 80 5.15 -10.05 1.93
N LEU A 81 6.03 -9.67 2.86
CA LEU A 81 5.62 -9.02 4.12
C LEU A 81 4.86 -7.71 3.87
N ILE A 82 5.35 -6.85 2.97
CA ILE A 82 4.68 -5.60 2.59
C ILE A 82 3.26 -5.86 2.08
N MET A 83 3.08 -6.84 1.19
CA MET A 83 1.73 -7.21 0.74
C MET A 83 0.87 -7.71 1.90
N GLY A 84 1.39 -8.57 2.79
CA GLY A 84 0.67 -9.00 3.99
C GLY A 84 0.16 -7.82 4.81
N LEU A 85 1.04 -6.85 5.10
CA LEU A 85 0.68 -5.62 5.82
C LEU A 85 -0.32 -4.76 5.04
N ALA A 86 -0.20 -4.65 3.72
CA ALA A 86 -1.14 -3.91 2.88
C ALA A 86 -2.54 -4.54 2.87
N LEU A 87 -2.62 -5.88 2.79
CA LEU A 87 -3.87 -6.62 2.91
C LEU A 87 -4.48 -6.46 4.30
N SER A 88 -3.68 -6.50 5.36
CA SER A 88 -4.14 -6.18 6.72
C SER A 88 -4.68 -4.76 6.81
N GLN A 89 -4.03 -3.76 6.20
CA GLN A 89 -4.53 -2.39 6.15
C GLN A 89 -5.90 -2.31 5.45
N ILE A 90 -6.06 -2.98 4.32
CA ILE A 90 -7.34 -3.04 3.59
C ILE A 90 -8.42 -3.69 4.45
N ALA A 91 -8.11 -4.82 5.10
CA ALA A 91 -9.03 -5.51 5.99
C ALA A 91 -9.46 -4.61 7.17
N LEU A 92 -8.50 -3.96 7.85
CA LEU A 92 -8.82 -3.03 8.94
C LEU A 92 -9.63 -1.83 8.48
N ARG A 93 -9.36 -1.32 7.27
CA ARG A 93 -10.15 -0.23 6.68
C ARG A 93 -11.59 -0.65 6.41
N TYR A 94 -11.80 -1.90 6.04
CA TYR A 94 -13.14 -2.46 5.82
C TYR A 94 -13.87 -2.70 7.15
N ILE A 95 -13.18 -3.27 8.15
CA ILE A 95 -13.74 -3.62 9.47
C ILE A 95 -14.05 -2.37 10.31
N TYR A 96 -13.07 -1.47 10.46
CA TYR A 96 -13.19 -0.31 11.34
C TYR A 96 -13.67 0.96 10.63
N GLY A 97 -13.68 0.94 9.30
CA GLY A 97 -14.12 2.06 8.50
C GLY A 97 -13.06 3.14 8.27
N ARG A 98 -13.48 4.23 7.64
CA ARG A 98 -12.64 5.42 7.38
C ARG A 98 -13.15 6.64 8.16
N PRO A 99 -12.28 7.56 8.60
CA PRO A 99 -12.72 8.84 9.12
C PRO A 99 -13.55 9.62 8.09
N SER A 100 -14.45 10.48 8.56
CA SER A 100 -15.26 11.33 7.68
C SER A 100 -14.38 12.27 6.85
N LEU A 101 -14.75 12.45 5.59
CA LEU A 101 -14.08 13.32 4.60
C LEU A 101 -14.83 14.65 4.44
N GLU A 102 -15.57 15.07 5.47
CA GLU A 102 -16.35 16.30 5.48
C GLU A 102 -15.44 17.51 5.18
N GLY A 103 -15.93 18.45 4.36
CA GLY A 103 -15.17 19.63 3.95
C GLY A 103 -14.20 19.44 2.77
N LEU A 104 -14.01 18.23 2.24
CA LEU A 104 -13.26 18.03 0.98
C LEU A 104 -14.16 18.23 -0.25
N SER A 105 -13.62 18.91 -1.27
CA SER A 105 -14.25 19.02 -2.59
C SER A 105 -14.34 17.64 -3.27
N LEU A 106 -15.25 17.49 -4.25
CA LEU A 106 -15.38 16.24 -5.00
C LEU A 106 -14.09 15.83 -5.70
N PHE A 107 -13.33 16.81 -6.20
CA PHE A 107 -12.05 16.56 -6.87
C PHE A 107 -11.02 15.98 -5.91
N GLU A 108 -10.83 16.59 -4.73
CA GLU A 108 -9.89 16.11 -3.72
C GLU A 108 -10.24 14.71 -3.23
N ARG A 109 -11.54 14.44 -2.99
CA ARG A 109 -12.00 13.10 -2.57
C ARG A 109 -11.71 12.05 -3.64
N ARG A 110 -11.97 12.36 -4.91
CA ARG A 110 -11.69 11.46 -6.03
C ARG A 110 -10.19 11.23 -6.18
N ALA A 111 -9.37 12.30 -6.19
CA ALA A 111 -7.93 12.20 -6.29
C ALA A 111 -7.33 11.36 -5.15
N ALA A 112 -7.71 11.65 -3.89
CA ALA A 112 -7.26 10.89 -2.74
C ALA A 112 -7.67 9.41 -2.86
N THR A 113 -8.91 9.12 -3.27
CA THR A 113 -9.38 7.74 -3.45
C THR A 113 -8.59 7.03 -4.56
N SER A 114 -8.38 7.67 -5.71
CA SER A 114 -7.63 7.11 -6.83
C SER A 114 -6.19 6.80 -6.45
N VAL A 115 -5.49 7.71 -5.76
CA VAL A 115 -4.12 7.48 -5.30
C VAL A 115 -4.06 6.28 -4.34
N HIS A 116 -4.97 6.20 -3.36
CA HIS A 116 -4.98 5.07 -2.43
C HIS A 116 -5.27 3.74 -3.13
N VAL A 117 -6.24 3.70 -4.07
CA VAL A 117 -6.55 2.50 -4.85
C VAL A 117 -5.35 2.08 -5.68
N ALA A 118 -4.68 3.02 -6.36
CA ALA A 118 -3.50 2.74 -7.14
C ALA A 118 -2.34 2.22 -6.29
N LEU A 119 -2.07 2.83 -5.13
CA LEU A 119 -1.06 2.37 -4.19
C LEU A 119 -1.33 0.95 -3.70
N TYR A 120 -2.55 0.65 -3.25
CA TYR A 120 -2.91 -0.70 -2.82
C TYR A 120 -2.78 -1.72 -3.96
N GLY A 121 -3.23 -1.37 -5.16
CA GLY A 121 -3.10 -2.22 -6.34
C GLY A 121 -1.63 -2.54 -6.64
N LEU A 122 -0.75 -1.53 -6.62
CA LEU A 122 0.68 -1.71 -6.86
C LEU A 122 1.36 -2.54 -5.76
N LEU A 123 1.07 -2.25 -4.48
CA LEU A 123 1.63 -3.00 -3.35
C LEU A 123 1.25 -4.49 -3.41
N VAL A 124 0.08 -4.81 -3.96
CA VAL A 124 -0.37 -6.19 -4.17
C VAL A 124 0.27 -6.79 -5.43
N LEU A 125 0.30 -6.08 -6.55
CA LEU A 125 0.82 -6.60 -7.82
C LEU A 125 2.33 -6.82 -7.82
N LEU A 126 3.10 -6.03 -7.07
CA LEU A 126 4.56 -6.04 -7.13
C LEU A 126 5.17 -7.39 -6.69
N PRO A 127 4.81 -7.99 -5.54
CA PRO A 127 5.38 -9.28 -5.15
C PRO A 127 5.04 -10.42 -6.11
N PHE A 128 3.85 -10.40 -6.73
CA PHE A 128 3.49 -11.37 -7.77
C PHE A 128 4.34 -11.18 -9.02
N THR A 129 4.44 -9.95 -9.53
CA THR A 129 5.26 -9.68 -10.73
C THR A 129 6.75 -9.94 -10.49
N GLY A 130 7.26 -9.72 -9.28
CA GLY A 130 8.64 -10.05 -8.90
C GLY A 130 8.88 -11.55 -8.85
N THR A 131 7.94 -12.31 -8.26
CA THR A 131 7.98 -13.79 -8.24
C THR A 131 7.95 -14.36 -9.65
N VAL A 132 7.08 -13.83 -10.53
CA VAL A 132 7.04 -14.24 -11.93
C VAL A 132 8.37 -13.92 -12.64
N ALA A 133 8.93 -12.73 -12.42
CA ALA A 133 10.21 -12.34 -13.01
C ALA A 133 11.36 -13.25 -12.58
N MET A 134 11.33 -13.74 -11.34
CA MET A 134 12.38 -14.58 -10.76
C MET A 134 12.27 -16.05 -11.17
N TYR A 135 11.08 -16.64 -11.05
CA TYR A 135 10.91 -18.09 -11.11
C TYR A 135 10.26 -18.58 -12.40
N LEU A 136 9.55 -17.72 -13.13
CA LEU A 136 8.79 -18.13 -14.32
C LEU A 136 9.38 -17.54 -15.60
N SER A 137 9.55 -16.21 -15.67
CA SER A 137 10.02 -15.54 -16.88
C SER A 137 10.71 -14.22 -16.57
N PHE A 138 12.03 -14.18 -16.80
CA PHE A 138 12.81 -12.96 -16.67
C PHE A 138 12.33 -11.81 -17.59
N ARG A 139 11.55 -12.11 -18.63
CA ARG A 139 10.88 -11.10 -19.47
C ARG A 139 9.88 -10.24 -18.70
N ALA A 140 9.42 -10.67 -17.53
CA ALA A 140 8.59 -9.87 -16.63
C ALA A 140 9.39 -8.85 -15.78
N ALA A 141 10.72 -8.94 -15.73
CA ALA A 141 11.55 -8.04 -14.93
C ALA A 141 11.39 -6.54 -15.29
N PRO A 142 11.28 -6.14 -16.58
CA PRO A 142 10.99 -4.76 -16.93
C PRO A 142 9.62 -4.28 -16.42
N VAL A 143 8.61 -5.15 -16.42
CA VAL A 143 7.27 -4.84 -15.91
C VAL A 143 7.34 -4.58 -14.40
N HIS A 144 7.96 -5.49 -13.64
CA HIS A 144 8.13 -5.30 -12.20
C HIS A 144 8.89 -4.01 -11.87
N ARG A 145 9.95 -3.70 -12.63
CA ARG A 145 10.73 -2.46 -12.49
C ARG A 145 9.88 -1.21 -12.78
N LEU A 146 9.09 -1.22 -13.85
CA LEU A 146 8.18 -0.12 -14.19
C LEU A 146 7.16 0.11 -13.08
N LEU A 147 6.50 -0.96 -12.62
CA LEU A 147 5.52 -0.88 -11.52
C LEU A 147 6.16 -0.36 -10.22
N SER A 148 7.42 -0.69 -9.96
CA SER A 148 8.15 -0.20 -8.79
C SER A 148 8.36 1.32 -8.85
N TRP A 149 8.79 1.84 -10.00
CA TRP A 149 8.90 3.29 -10.21
C TRP A 149 7.55 4.01 -10.11
N MET A 150 6.48 3.39 -10.62
CA MET A 150 5.12 3.93 -10.45
C MET A 150 4.70 3.98 -8.97
N LEU A 151 5.04 2.94 -8.17
CA LEU A 151 4.78 2.93 -6.73
C LEU A 151 5.53 4.07 -6.04
N LEU A 152 6.83 4.24 -6.31
CA LEU A 152 7.65 5.32 -5.75
C LEU A 152 7.06 6.69 -6.10
N ALA A 153 6.71 6.93 -7.36
CA ALA A 153 6.13 8.19 -7.81
C ALA A 153 4.78 8.48 -7.11
N LEU A 154 3.88 7.49 -7.04
CA LEU A 154 2.59 7.63 -6.36
C LEU A 154 2.74 7.80 -4.85
N ALA A 155 3.71 7.15 -4.22
CA ALA A 155 4.01 7.32 -2.81
C ALA A 155 4.49 8.74 -2.53
N LEU A 156 5.35 9.31 -3.38
CA LEU A 156 5.76 10.71 -3.27
C LEU A 156 4.57 11.67 -3.46
N ILE A 157 3.71 11.43 -4.45
CA ILE A 157 2.48 12.22 -4.64
C ILE A 157 1.57 12.14 -3.42
N HIS A 158 1.43 10.95 -2.82
CA HIS A 158 0.64 10.74 -1.61
C HIS A 158 1.19 11.54 -0.43
N VAL A 159 2.51 11.46 -0.17
CA VAL A 159 3.18 12.21 0.89
C VAL A 159 3.05 13.71 0.64
N ALA A 160 3.30 14.18 -0.59
CA ALA A 160 3.15 15.58 -0.96
C ALA A 160 1.72 16.08 -0.75
N GLY A 161 0.71 15.29 -1.12
CA GLY A 161 -0.70 15.58 -0.87
C GLY A 161 -0.99 15.70 0.63
N ALA A 162 -0.50 14.76 1.46
CA ALA A 162 -0.67 14.81 2.91
C ALA A 162 -0.03 16.06 3.53
N LEU A 163 1.16 16.45 3.07
CA LEU A 163 1.85 17.67 3.51
C LEU A 163 1.13 18.93 3.03
N TRP A 164 0.62 18.95 1.79
CA TRP A 164 -0.18 20.06 1.27
C TRP A 164 -1.44 20.30 2.12
N HIS A 165 -2.17 19.23 2.45
CA HIS A 165 -3.32 19.29 3.35
C HIS A 165 -2.93 19.81 4.74
N HIS A 166 -1.75 19.42 5.24
CA HIS A 166 -1.28 19.85 6.54
C HIS A 166 -0.85 21.33 6.59
N PHE A 167 -0.07 21.80 5.61
CA PHE A 167 0.50 23.15 5.63
C PHE A 167 -0.44 24.22 5.06
N TYR A 168 -1.12 23.92 3.94
CA TYR A 168 -1.96 24.89 3.25
C TYR A 168 -3.40 24.88 3.76
N ARG A 169 -4.04 23.70 3.77
CA ARG A 169 -5.42 23.57 4.27
C ARG A 169 -5.51 23.55 5.80
N ARG A 170 -4.39 23.33 6.50
CA ARG A 170 -4.31 23.19 7.96
C ARG A 170 -5.26 22.11 8.49
N ASP A 171 -5.44 21.04 7.73
CA ASP A 171 -6.28 19.92 8.10
C ASP A 171 -5.57 18.99 9.09
N ASP A 172 -6.32 18.37 9.98
CA ASP A 172 -5.80 17.42 10.98
C ASP A 172 -5.44 16.03 10.41
N ILE A 173 -5.53 15.83 9.09
CA ILE A 173 -5.39 14.50 8.44
C ILE A 173 -4.07 13.82 8.83
N LEU A 174 -2.94 14.53 8.73
CA LEU A 174 -1.63 14.00 9.13
C LEU A 174 -1.58 13.75 10.66
N ARG A 175 -2.15 14.65 11.46
CA ARG A 175 -2.15 14.54 12.92
C ARG A 175 -2.91 13.31 13.41
N ARG A 176 -3.95 12.87 12.69
CA ARG A 176 -4.71 11.64 12.99
C ARG A 176 -3.86 10.36 12.88
N MET A 177 -2.77 10.40 12.12
CA MET A 177 -1.82 9.28 11.98
C MET A 177 -0.60 9.39 12.91
N LEU A 178 -0.37 10.56 13.52
CA LEU A 178 0.78 10.82 14.40
C LEU A 178 0.44 10.77 15.90
N LYS A 179 -0.78 11.15 16.29
CA LYS A 179 -1.16 11.20 17.71
C LYS A 179 -1.49 9.82 18.26
N ASN A 180 -1.01 9.55 19.48
CA ASN A 180 -1.39 8.38 20.28
C ASN A 180 -2.72 8.57 20.98
#